data_AF-A0A8S9QKZ8-F1
#
_entry.id   AF-A0A8S9QKZ8-F1
#
_cell.length_a   1.000
_cell.length_b   1.000
_cell.length_c   1.000
_cell.angle_alpha   90.00
_cell.angle_beta   90.00
_cell.angle_gamma   90.00
#
_symmetry.space_group_name_H-M   'P 1'
#
loop_
_entity.id
_entity.type
_entity.pdbx_description
1 polymer ?
#
loop_
_entity_poly.entity_id
_entity_poly.type
_entity_poly.pdbx_seq_one_letter_code
_entity_poly.pdbx_strand_id
1 'polypeptide(L)' 'MKATHHVLSRYGNMSSACVFFMLDEMRKAVEYSAATTGEGLEWGVLFGFGPGLTVETVVLHSVPL' A
#
# COMPACT_ATOMS: atom_id res chain seq x y z
N MET A 1 4.31 4.12 5.73
CA MET A 1 4.85 2.77 6.06
C MET A 1 4.09 2.05 7.18
N LYS A 2 3.28 2.75 8.00
CA LYS A 2 2.50 2.12 9.08
C LYS A 2 1.53 1.03 8.58
N ALA A 3 0.87 1.26 7.44
CA ALA A 3 -0.06 0.31 6.83
C ALA A 3 0.60 -1.04 6.43
N THR A 4 1.79 -1.00 5.84
CA THR A 4 2.50 -2.23 5.43
C THR A 4 2.90 -3.09 6.64
N HIS A 5 3.41 -2.45 7.70
CA HIS A 5 3.69 -3.13 8.97
C HIS A 5 2.43 -3.63 9.67
N HIS A 6 1.33 -2.88 9.62
CA HIS A 6 0.06 -3.32 10.22
C HIS A 6 -0.46 -4.60 9.56
N VAL A 7 -0.49 -4.63 8.22
CA VAL A 7 -0.93 -5.82 7.47
C VAL A 7 -0.02 -7.01 7.76
N LEU A 8 1.31 -6.83 7.74
CA LEU A 8 2.25 -7.91 8.05
C LEU A 8 2.10 -8.43 9.49
N SER A 9 1.94 -7.52 10.46
CA SER A 9 1.76 -7.91 11.87
C SER A 9 0.46 -8.66 12.11
N ARG A 10 -0.60 -8.34 11.35
CA ARG A 10 -1.93 -8.90 11.55
C ARG A 10 -2.17 -10.17 10.76
N TYR A 11 -1.62 -10.26 9.55
CA TYR A 11 -1.94 -11.32 8.60
C TYR A 11 -0.73 -12.12 8.12
N GLY A 12 0.50 -11.68 8.42
CA GLY A 12 1.71 -12.28 7.89
C GLY A 12 1.85 -12.07 6.37
N ASN A 13 2.69 -12.89 5.75
CA ASN A 13 2.86 -12.90 4.30
C ASN A 13 1.80 -13.79 3.64
N MET A 14 0.77 -13.16 3.08
CA MET A 14 -0.31 -13.78 2.31
C MET A 14 0.03 -13.87 0.80
N SER A 15 1.30 -13.84 0.43
CA SER A 15 1.77 -13.85 -0.96
C SER A 15 1.20 -12.66 -1.74
N SER A 16 0.68 -12.88 -2.96
CA SER A 16 0.17 -11.84 -3.86
C SER A 16 -0.96 -10.99 -3.25
N ALA A 17 -1.72 -11.51 -2.28
CA ALA A 17 -2.80 -10.76 -1.65
C ALA A 17 -2.30 -9.61 -0.75
N CYS A 18 -1.07 -9.67 -0.25
CA CYS A 18 -0.52 -8.70 0.69
C CYS A 18 -0.63 -7.26 0.19
N VAL A 19 -0.28 -7.01 -1.08
CA VAL A 19 -0.23 -5.66 -1.63
C VAL A 19 -1.62 -5.01 -1.69
N PHE A 20 -2.67 -5.79 -1.93
CA PHE A 20 -4.04 -5.28 -1.94
C PHE A 20 -4.53 -4.93 -0.53
N PHE A 21 -4.18 -5.74 0.47
CA PHE A 21 -4.49 -5.43 1.87
C PHE A 21 -3.71 -4.20 2.34
N MET A 22 -2.48 -4.00 1.89
CA MET A 22 -1.70 -2.80 2.20
C MET A 22 -2.32 -1.54 1.60
N LEU A 23 -2.80 -1.60 0.35
CA LEU A 23 -3.51 -0.49 -0.28
C LEU A 23 -4.83 -0.18 0.44
N ASP A 24 -5.58 -1.21 0.82
CA ASP A 24 -6.83 -1.06 1.55
C ASP A 24 -6.63 -0.47 2.95
N GLU A 25 -5.62 -0.94 3.67
CA GLU A 25 -5.23 -0.41 4.98
C GLU A 25 -4.78 1.05 4.86
N MET A 26 -3.93 1.37 3.86
CA MET A 26 -3.43 2.72 3.64
C MET A 26 -4.57 3.72 3.42
N ARG A 27 -5.50 3.43 2.49
CA ARG A 27 -6.61 4.34 2.18
C ARG A 27 -7.62 4.49 3.33
N LYS A 28 -7.77 3.46 4.19
CA LYS A 28 -8.67 3.48 5.35
C LYS A 28 -8.04 4.14 6.57
N ALA A 29 -6.72 4.05 6.70
CA ALA A 29 -5.96 4.67 7.78
C ALA A 29 -5.68 6.15 7.55
N VAL A 30 -6.15 6.72 6.42
CA VAL A 30 -5.97 8.14 6.14
C VAL A 30 -6.68 8.98 7.20
N GLU A 31 -5.95 9.91 7.80
CA GLU A 31 -6.52 10.83 8.79
C GLU A 31 -7.51 11.78 8.12
N TYR A 32 -8.47 12.29 8.90
CA TYR A 32 -9.52 13.19 8.41
C TYR A 32 -8.98 14.48 7.75
N SER A 33 -7.72 14.83 8.03
CA SER A 33 -7.01 16.01 7.52
C SER A 33 -6.22 15.76 6.23
N ALA A 34 -6.05 14.51 5.80
CA ALA A 34 -5.27 14.23 4.61
C ALA A 34 -6.08 14.49 3.34
N ALA A 35 -5.41 15.07 2.34
CA ALA A 35 -6.05 15.54 1.12
C ALA A 35 -6.35 14.43 0.10
N THR A 36 -5.68 13.27 0.20
CA THR A 36 -5.73 12.20 -0.80
C THR A 36 -5.71 10.82 -0.15
N THR A 37 -6.15 9.80 -0.89
CA THR A 37 -6.08 8.39 -0.52
C THR A 37 -4.65 7.87 -0.30
N GLY A 38 -3.64 8.61 -0.75
CA GLY A 38 -2.22 8.31 -0.61
C GLY A 38 -1.57 9.02 0.58
N GLU A 39 -2.25 9.09 1.73
CA GLU A 39 -1.78 9.80 2.94
C GLU A 39 -1.48 11.30 2.67
N GLY A 40 -2.25 11.94 1.78
CA GLY A 40 -2.05 13.35 1.39
C GLY A 40 -1.00 13.57 0.29
N LEU A 41 -0.34 12.52 -0.20
CA LEU A 41 0.60 12.58 -1.33
C LEU A 41 -0.11 12.30 -2.65
N GLU A 42 0.35 12.90 -3.74
CA GLU A 42 -0.20 12.68 -5.09
C GLU A 42 0.32 11.39 -5.73
N TRP A 43 1.60 11.09 -5.55
CA TRP A 43 2.27 9.97 -6.20
C TRP A 43 2.78 8.96 -5.19
N GLY A 44 2.71 7.68 -5.56
CA GLY A 44 3.22 6.56 -4.78
C GLY A 44 3.80 5.46 -5.66
N VAL A 45 4.41 4.47 -5.02
CA VAL A 45 4.94 3.28 -5.69
C VAL A 45 4.56 2.03 -4.91
N LEU A 46 4.19 0.98 -5.64
CA LEU A 46 3.93 -0.35 -5.11
C LEU A 46 4.96 -1.31 -5.68
N PHE A 47 5.51 -2.15 -4.81
CA PHE A 47 6.47 -3.19 -5.17
C PHE A 47 5.91 -4.58 -4.88
N GLY A 48 6.03 -5.47 -5.86
CA GLY A 48 5.84 -6.91 -5.71
C GLY A 48 7.18 -7.64 -5.83
N PHE A 49 7.44 -8.62 -4.96
CA PHE A 49 8.65 -9.45 -4.99
C PHE A 49 8.26 -10.93 -5.08
N GLY A 50 8.81 -11.64 -6.07
CA GLY A 50 8.45 -13.04 -6.34
C GLY A 50 9.59 -13.89 -6.91
N PRO A 51 9.34 -15.19 -7.16
CA PRO A 51 10.35 -16.14 -7.65
C PRO A 51 11.05 -15.64 -8.93
N GLY A 52 12.38 -15.73 -8.96
CA GLY A 52 13.22 -15.09 -9.97
C GLY A 52 14.65 -14.82 -9.49
N LEU A 53 15.00 -13.69 -8.87
CA LEU A 53 14.21 -12.63 -8.23
C LEU A 53 13.54 -11.69 -9.24
N THR A 54 12.21 -11.60 -9.19
CA THR A 54 11.41 -10.66 -9.99
C THR A 54 10.94 -9.51 -9.10
N VAL A 55 11.00 -8.28 -9.63
CA VAL A 55 10.45 -7.08 -9.01
C VAL A 55 9.40 -6.48 -9.93
N GLU A 56 8.16 -6.44 -9.47
CA GLU A 56 7.09 -5.71 -10.13
C GLU A 56 7.00 -4.32 -9.51
N THR A 57 6.98 -3.27 -10.33
CA THR A 57 6.91 -1.88 -9.88
C THR A 57 5.73 -1.20 -10.54
N VAL A 58 4.80 -0.69 -9.72
CA VAL A 58 3.64 0.05 -10.20
C VAL A 58 3.70 1.46 -9.63
N VAL A 59 3.70 2.47 -10.52
CA VAL A 59 3.51 3.86 -10.12
C VAL A 59 2.03 4.09 -9.87
N LEU A 60 1.71 4.69 -8.73
CA LEU A 60 0.35 4.98 -8.30
C LEU A 60 0.10 6.48 -8.30
N HIS A 61 -1.07 6.88 -8.77
CA HIS A 61 -1.62 8.23 -8.61
C HIS A 61 -2.75 8.16 -7.59
N SER A 62 -2.73 9.03 -6.59
CA SER A 62 -3.74 9.06 -5.54
C SER A 62 -4.97 9.85 -5.99
N VAL A 63 -6.06 9.69 -5.24
CA VAL A 63 -7.33 10.36 -5.53
C VAL A 63 -7.65 11.31 -4.37
N PRO A 64 -8.17 12.52 -4.62
CA PRO A 64 -8.67 13.40 -3.56
C PRO A 64 -9.72 12.70 -2.67
N LEU A 65 -9.70 13.00 -1.38
CA LEU A 65 -10.69 12.50 -0.40
C LEU A 65 -11.96 13.36 -0.33
#